data_AF-A0A6J6D258-F1
#
_entry.id   AF-A0A6J6D258-F1
#
_cell.length_a   1.000
_cell.length_b   1.000
_cell.length_c   1.000
_cell.angle_alpha   90.00
_cell.angle_beta   90.00
_cell.angle_gamma   90.00
#
_symmetry.space_group_name_H-M   'P 1'
#
loop_
_entity.id
_entity.type
_entity.pdbx_description
1 polymer ?
#
loop_
_entity_poly.entity_id
_entity_poly.type
_entity_poly.pdbx_seq_one_letter_code
_entity_poly.pdbx_strand_id
1 'polypeptide(L)'
;MVAIEGGGPAHTDNPRFQGRDRTNTPMWLLRSMLWSGLFNDAEIVQATAIWWSNDVEGGELCYWPNGASEPAHVHSENMANTSLLGDNHGMFHQVGAIGPHDVGSLRVTPGATLGPVGDGSGDWAVNDLGDCVFRAPLNTYRLSVLWKADVYATAEERERQVANALSMDDVAERFNQDLAGRGSSVRFDPANLNDPELRATIEHFHPEDVPVGALRSVFASS
;
A
#
# COMPACT_ATOMS: atom_id res chain seq x y z
N MET A 1 3.02 16.98 3.66
CA MET A 1 3.81 16.73 2.44
C MET A 1 5.20 16.25 2.82
N VAL A 2 5.50 14.98 2.61
CA VAL A 2 6.83 14.46 2.88
C VAL A 2 7.68 14.72 1.64
N ALA A 3 8.78 15.46 1.79
CA ALA A 3 9.80 15.52 0.76
C ALA A 3 10.56 14.19 0.80
N ILE A 4 10.67 13.53 -0.34
CA ILE A 4 11.31 12.23 -0.50
C ILE A 4 12.53 12.45 -1.38
N GLU A 5 13.74 12.55 -0.81
CA GLU A 5 14.98 12.76 -1.59
C GLU A 5 15.44 11.52 -2.38
N GLY A 6 15.05 10.33 -1.91
CA GLY A 6 15.29 9.04 -2.59
C GLY A 6 13.98 8.46 -3.12
N GLY A 7 13.53 7.35 -2.56
CA GLY A 7 12.19 6.83 -2.80
C GLY A 7 11.38 6.68 -1.49
N GLY A 8 10.07 6.54 -1.64
CA GLY A 8 9.22 6.00 -0.58
C GLY A 8 9.58 4.53 -0.29
N PRO A 9 8.92 3.85 0.66
CA PRO A 9 9.08 2.41 0.79
C PRO A 9 8.45 1.70 -0.42
N ALA A 10 9.14 0.72 -0.99
CA ALA A 10 8.50 -0.23 -1.89
C ALA A 10 7.59 -1.13 -1.05
N HIS A 11 6.32 -1.22 -1.42
CA HIS A 11 5.33 -1.95 -0.64
C HIS A 11 4.19 -2.47 -1.52
N THR A 12 3.42 -3.40 -0.96
CA THR A 12 2.08 -3.71 -1.41
C THR A 12 1.06 -3.01 -0.52
N ASP A 13 -0.13 -2.79 -1.06
CA ASP A 13 -1.27 -2.29 -0.32
C ASP A 13 -1.85 -3.34 0.63
N ASN A 14 -2.64 -2.91 1.61
CA ASN A 14 -3.20 -3.79 2.65
C ASN A 14 -4.16 -4.84 2.05
N PRO A 15 -3.82 -6.15 2.06
CA PRO A 15 -4.68 -7.16 1.47
C PRO A 15 -6.00 -7.30 2.23
N ARG A 16 -7.02 -7.81 1.53
CA ARG A 16 -8.35 -8.07 2.07
C ARG A 16 -8.76 -9.50 1.79
N PHE A 17 -9.44 -10.09 2.77
CA PHE A 17 -10.00 -11.41 2.65
C PHE A 17 -11.45 -11.39 3.13
N GLN A 18 -12.19 -12.43 2.78
CA GLN A 18 -13.55 -12.65 3.24
C GLN A 18 -13.61 -12.55 4.78
N GLY A 19 -14.20 -11.47 5.29
CA GLY A 19 -14.34 -11.22 6.73
C GLY A 19 -13.10 -10.70 7.47
N ARG A 20 -11.94 -10.54 6.81
CA ARG A 20 -10.69 -10.08 7.44
C ARG A 20 -10.12 -8.87 6.70
N ASP A 21 -9.94 -7.78 7.44
CA ASP A 21 -9.27 -6.58 6.95
C ASP A 21 -8.53 -5.84 8.08
N ARG A 22 -7.92 -4.71 7.76
CA ARG A 22 -7.11 -3.91 8.70
C ARG A 22 -7.88 -3.40 9.94
N THR A 23 -9.20 -3.47 9.94
CA THR A 23 -10.04 -3.03 11.08
C THR A 23 -10.18 -4.11 12.15
N ASN A 24 -9.98 -5.38 11.78
CA ASN A 24 -10.21 -6.51 12.68
C ASN A 24 -9.05 -7.53 12.71
N THR A 25 -8.01 -7.31 11.91
CA THR A 25 -6.85 -8.21 11.78
C THR A 25 -5.56 -7.38 11.74
N PRO A 26 -4.51 -7.75 12.51
CA PRO A 26 -3.23 -7.06 12.47
C PRO A 26 -2.59 -7.11 11.08
N MET A 27 -1.91 -6.02 10.70
CA MET A 27 -1.34 -5.89 9.36
C MET A 27 -0.31 -6.97 9.02
N TRP A 28 0.53 -7.35 9.99
CA TRP A 28 1.52 -8.39 9.77
C TRP A 28 0.86 -9.72 9.35
N LEU A 29 -0.28 -10.05 9.97
CA LEU A 29 -1.01 -11.29 9.70
C LEU A 29 -1.69 -11.24 8.34
N LEU A 30 -2.32 -10.12 7.97
CA LEU A 30 -2.91 -9.93 6.64
C LEU A 30 -1.87 -10.13 5.53
N ARG A 31 -0.65 -9.61 5.73
CA ARG A 31 0.46 -9.81 4.79
C ARG A 31 0.94 -11.27 4.77
N SER A 32 1.08 -11.91 5.93
CA SER A 32 1.39 -13.34 5.98
C SER A 32 0.34 -14.20 5.30
N MET A 33 -0.96 -13.87 5.43
CA MET A 33 -2.04 -14.56 4.73
C MET A 33 -1.85 -14.45 3.21
N LEU A 34 -1.60 -13.25 2.69
CA LEU A 34 -1.34 -13.02 1.27
C LEU A 34 -0.11 -13.81 0.78
N TRP A 35 1.05 -13.61 1.41
CA TRP A 35 2.31 -14.22 0.98
C TRP A 35 2.37 -15.74 1.18
N SER A 36 1.54 -16.29 2.06
CA SER A 36 1.44 -17.75 2.22
C SER A 36 0.79 -18.46 1.03
N GLY A 37 -0.06 -17.76 0.27
CA GLY A 37 -0.92 -18.37 -0.75
C GLY A 37 -2.02 -19.30 -0.19
N LEU A 38 -2.08 -19.51 1.12
CA LEU A 38 -3.04 -20.43 1.78
C LEU A 38 -4.47 -19.91 1.78
N PHE A 39 -4.66 -18.64 1.41
CA PHE A 39 -5.93 -17.92 1.49
C PHE A 39 -6.38 -17.35 0.14
N ASN A 40 -5.79 -17.78 -0.98
CA ASN A 40 -6.12 -17.28 -2.32
C ASN A 40 -7.60 -17.50 -2.69
N ASP A 41 -8.25 -18.55 -2.17
CA ASP A 41 -9.69 -18.82 -2.34
C ASP A 41 -10.58 -17.84 -1.57
N ALA A 42 -10.03 -17.18 -0.55
CA ALA A 42 -10.71 -16.24 0.32
C ALA A 42 -10.29 -14.79 0.08
N GLU A 43 -9.35 -14.54 -0.82
CA GLU A 43 -8.84 -13.21 -1.14
C GLU A 43 -9.89 -12.39 -1.91
N ILE A 44 -9.98 -11.10 -1.55
CA ILE A 44 -10.78 -10.12 -2.28
C ILE A 44 -9.82 -9.26 -3.09
N VAL A 45 -9.79 -9.51 -4.40
CA VAL A 45 -9.00 -8.71 -5.36
C VAL A 45 -9.49 -7.27 -5.32
N GLN A 46 -8.57 -6.31 -5.26
CA GLN A 46 -8.90 -4.89 -5.35
C GLN A 46 -8.36 -4.25 -6.62
N ALA A 47 -9.24 -3.60 -7.36
CA ALA A 47 -8.85 -2.68 -8.41
C ALA A 47 -8.36 -1.38 -7.76
N THR A 48 -7.10 -1.05 -7.97
CA THR A 48 -6.51 0.23 -7.53
C THR A 48 -6.17 1.08 -8.74
N ALA A 49 -6.83 2.23 -8.84
CA ALA A 49 -6.53 3.24 -9.86
C ALA A 49 -5.75 4.38 -9.22
N ILE A 50 -4.59 4.71 -9.77
CA ILE A 50 -3.86 5.93 -9.44
C ILE A 50 -3.96 6.83 -10.66
N TRP A 51 -4.51 8.02 -10.49
CA TRP A 51 -4.63 9.05 -11.53
C TRP A 51 -3.79 10.27 -11.15
N TRP A 52 -3.14 10.88 -12.13
CA TRP A 52 -2.33 12.09 -11.94
C TRP A 52 -2.95 13.28 -12.66
N SER A 53 -3.04 14.40 -11.95
CA SER A 53 -3.69 15.60 -12.49
C SER A 53 -2.84 16.36 -13.50
N ASN A 54 -1.51 16.26 -13.39
CA ASN A 54 -0.58 17.16 -14.07
C ASN A 54 0.79 16.52 -14.29
N ASP A 55 1.57 17.13 -15.18
CA ASP A 55 2.99 16.84 -15.38
C ASP A 55 3.80 17.78 -14.49
N VAL A 56 4.59 17.19 -13.61
CA VAL A 56 5.53 17.85 -12.69
C VAL A 56 6.82 17.04 -12.71
N GLU A 57 7.91 17.58 -12.19
CA GLU A 57 9.12 16.80 -11.94
C GLU A 57 8.97 15.92 -10.68
N GLY A 58 9.53 14.71 -10.72
CA GLY A 58 9.54 13.77 -9.60
C GLY A 58 8.17 13.14 -9.28
N GLY A 59 8.18 12.19 -8.34
CA GLY A 59 7.00 11.43 -7.96
C GLY A 59 6.59 10.38 -9.00
N GLU A 60 7.55 9.90 -9.78
CA GLU A 60 7.38 8.74 -10.65
C GLU A 60 6.88 7.53 -9.85
N LEU A 61 6.13 6.65 -10.52
CA LEU A 61 5.69 5.39 -9.92
C LEU A 61 6.53 4.25 -10.50
N CYS A 62 7.35 3.64 -9.65
CA CYS A 62 7.96 2.34 -9.92
C CYS A 62 6.99 1.24 -9.50
N TYR A 63 6.76 0.23 -10.34
CA TYR A 63 5.85 -0.87 -10.04
C TYR A 63 6.34 -2.19 -10.67
N TRP A 64 5.98 -3.31 -10.04
CA TRP A 64 6.47 -4.65 -10.41
C TRP A 64 5.32 -5.56 -10.87
N PRO A 65 4.78 -5.36 -12.08
CA PRO A 65 3.58 -6.05 -12.54
C PRO A 65 3.79 -7.55 -12.78
N ASN A 66 5.04 -7.98 -12.98
CA ASN A 66 5.42 -9.35 -13.26
C ASN A 66 6.04 -10.06 -12.02
N GLY A 67 5.91 -9.44 -10.84
CA GLY A 67 6.47 -9.96 -9.60
C GLY A 67 7.76 -9.26 -9.16
N ALA A 68 8.08 -9.40 -7.88
CA ALA A 68 9.17 -8.71 -7.21
C ALA A 68 10.57 -9.06 -7.75
N SER A 69 10.74 -10.24 -8.34
CA SER A 69 12.02 -10.68 -8.93
C SER A 69 12.31 -10.08 -10.31
N GLU A 70 11.31 -9.47 -10.95
CA GLU A 70 11.43 -8.90 -12.29
C GLU A 70 11.78 -7.40 -12.25
N PRO A 71 12.36 -6.82 -13.32
CA PRO A 71 12.62 -5.40 -13.36
C PRO A 71 11.36 -4.55 -13.18
N ALA A 72 11.50 -3.45 -12.43
CA ALA A 72 10.42 -2.48 -12.27
C ALA A 72 10.06 -1.83 -13.61
N HIS A 73 8.77 -1.59 -13.79
CA HIS A 73 8.27 -0.62 -14.74
C HIS A 73 8.23 0.76 -14.07
N VAL A 74 8.46 1.82 -14.85
CA VAL A 74 8.48 3.20 -14.34
C VAL A 74 7.50 4.05 -15.14
N HIS A 75 6.58 4.69 -14.44
CA HIS A 75 5.68 5.71 -14.99
C HIS A 75 6.13 7.09 -14.53
N SER A 76 6.82 7.81 -15.41
CA SER A 76 7.50 9.08 -15.10
C SER A 76 7.25 10.19 -16.13
N GLU A 77 6.70 9.87 -17.30
CA GLU A 77 6.53 10.81 -18.41
C GLU A 77 5.06 10.90 -18.84
N ASN A 78 4.63 12.09 -19.29
CA ASN A 78 3.26 12.36 -19.75
C ASN A 78 2.21 11.82 -18.78
N MET A 79 2.41 12.07 -17.49
CA MET A 79 1.56 11.57 -16.42
C MET A 79 0.22 12.32 -16.36
N ALA A 80 0.18 13.58 -16.83
CA ALA A 80 -1.02 14.40 -16.79
C ALA A 80 -2.23 13.70 -17.41
N ASN A 81 -3.30 13.63 -16.62
CA ASN A 81 -4.57 13.02 -17.00
C ASN A 81 -4.44 11.56 -17.47
N THR A 82 -3.45 10.83 -16.95
CA THR A 82 -3.32 9.39 -17.12
C THR A 82 -3.66 8.66 -15.84
N SER A 83 -4.03 7.38 -15.95
CA SER A 83 -4.21 6.51 -14.81
C SER A 83 -3.55 5.16 -15.05
N LEU A 84 -2.95 4.61 -14.00
CA LEU A 84 -2.58 3.20 -13.93
C LEU A 84 -3.59 2.48 -13.05
N LEU A 85 -4.07 1.33 -13.55
CA LEU A 85 -5.01 0.44 -12.88
C LEU A 85 -4.34 -0.91 -12.69
N GLY A 86 -4.29 -1.39 -11.45
CA GLY A 86 -3.70 -2.67 -11.11
C GLY A 86 -4.20 -3.22 -9.77
N ASP A 87 -3.80 -4.45 -9.48
CA ASP A 87 -3.98 -5.05 -8.15
C ASP A 87 -2.76 -4.73 -7.28
N ASN A 88 -2.85 -3.64 -6.53
CA ASN A 88 -1.75 -3.17 -5.68
C ASN A 88 -1.59 -4.01 -4.40
N HIS A 89 -2.47 -4.98 -4.10
CA HIS A 89 -2.27 -5.90 -2.98
C HIS A 89 -1.18 -6.93 -3.29
N GLY A 90 -1.15 -7.45 -4.52
CA GLY A 90 -0.08 -8.34 -4.99
C GLY A 90 1.06 -7.60 -5.68
N MET A 91 0.80 -6.44 -6.28
CA MET A 91 1.80 -5.70 -7.04
C MET A 91 2.57 -4.72 -6.15
N PHE A 92 3.87 -4.98 -5.96
CA PHE A 92 4.76 -3.99 -5.37
C PHE A 92 4.73 -2.69 -6.18
N HIS A 93 4.78 -1.59 -5.45
CA HIS A 93 4.91 -0.26 -6.02
C HIS A 93 5.66 0.67 -5.07
N GLN A 94 6.24 1.71 -5.64
CA GLN A 94 7.08 2.66 -4.94
C GLN A 94 6.99 4.03 -5.61
N VAL A 95 6.82 5.08 -4.80
CA VAL A 95 6.89 6.46 -5.28
C VAL A 95 8.35 6.91 -5.26
N GLY A 96 8.79 7.50 -6.37
CA GLY A 96 10.11 8.09 -6.52
C GLY A 96 10.29 9.39 -5.74
N ALA A 97 11.36 10.11 -6.07
CA ALA A 97 11.73 11.32 -5.33
C ALA A 97 10.70 12.43 -5.57
N ILE A 98 10.28 13.12 -4.50
CA ILE A 98 9.36 14.26 -4.61
C ILE A 98 9.83 15.41 -3.71
N GLY A 99 9.96 16.59 -4.30
CA GLY A 99 10.41 17.81 -3.62
C GLY A 99 9.31 18.53 -2.84
N PRO A 100 9.58 19.76 -2.35
CA PRO A 100 10.85 20.49 -2.49
C PRO A 100 11.94 19.94 -1.56
N HIS A 101 13.12 19.62 -2.12
CA HIS A 101 14.24 19.01 -1.36
C HIS A 101 15.01 20.04 -0.52
N ASP A 102 15.08 21.28 -0.99
CA ASP A 102 15.76 22.40 -0.35
C ASP A 102 15.08 22.87 0.96
N VAL A 103 13.75 22.71 1.05
CA VAL A 103 12.96 23.06 2.24
C VAL A 103 12.77 21.85 3.17
N GLY A 104 13.02 20.64 2.67
CA GLY A 104 12.80 19.40 3.40
C GLY A 104 11.33 19.03 3.60
N SER A 105 11.07 18.05 4.47
CA SER A 105 9.72 17.52 4.69
C SER A 105 8.81 18.47 5.47
N LEU A 106 7.72 18.93 4.83
CA LEU A 106 6.68 19.75 5.43
C LEU A 106 5.53 18.88 6.00
N ARG A 107 5.53 18.65 7.31
CA ARG A 107 4.48 17.84 7.96
C ARG A 107 3.17 18.61 8.01
N VAL A 108 2.06 17.90 7.79
CA VAL A 108 0.70 18.43 7.88
C VAL A 108 -0.18 17.43 8.63
N THR A 109 -1.23 17.91 9.29
CA THR A 109 -2.24 17.08 9.95
C THR A 109 -3.24 16.50 8.93
N PRO A 110 -4.02 15.47 9.30
CA PRO A 110 -5.11 14.96 8.46
C PRO A 110 -6.21 16.00 8.15
N GLY A 111 -6.28 17.10 8.90
CA GLY A 111 -7.23 18.19 8.68
C GLY A 111 -6.73 19.26 7.70
N ALA A 112 -5.51 19.12 7.16
CA ALA A 112 -4.97 20.08 6.22
C ALA A 112 -5.78 20.12 4.91
N THR A 113 -5.78 21.29 4.29
CA THR A 113 -6.54 21.57 3.06
C THR A 113 -5.62 22.10 1.98
N LEU A 114 -5.92 21.78 0.72
CA LEU A 114 -5.27 22.35 -0.46
C LEU A 114 -6.33 23.14 -1.24
N GLY A 115 -6.06 24.41 -1.52
CA GLY A 115 -6.99 25.26 -2.26
C GLY A 115 -6.35 26.50 -2.87
N PRO A 116 -7.03 27.18 -3.81
CA PRO A 116 -6.55 28.43 -4.37
C PRO A 116 -6.53 29.53 -3.31
N VAL A 117 -5.51 30.40 -3.33
CA VAL A 117 -5.35 31.49 -2.34
C VAL A 117 -6.41 32.61 -2.53
N GLY A 118 -6.87 32.82 -3.76
CA GLY A 118 -7.92 33.80 -4.07
C GLY A 118 -7.46 35.27 -4.07
N ASP A 119 -6.15 35.55 -4.01
CA ASP A 119 -5.56 36.89 -4.03
C ASP A 119 -5.16 37.37 -5.44
N GLY A 120 -5.54 36.63 -6.49
CA GLY A 120 -5.21 36.91 -7.89
C GLY A 120 -3.83 36.43 -8.35
N SER A 121 -3.00 35.86 -7.46
CA SER A 121 -1.69 35.30 -7.82
C SER A 121 -1.76 34.06 -8.72
N GLY A 122 -2.89 33.32 -8.66
CA GLY A 122 -2.99 31.99 -9.25
C GLY A 122 -2.37 30.88 -8.40
N ASP A 123 -1.82 31.22 -7.23
CA ASP A 123 -1.22 30.26 -6.31
C ASP A 123 -2.27 29.43 -5.59
N TRP A 124 -1.81 28.24 -5.20
CA TRP A 124 -2.50 27.32 -4.29
C TRP A 124 -1.72 27.22 -3.00
N ALA A 125 -2.44 27.06 -1.90
CA ALA A 125 -1.88 26.92 -0.57
C ALA A 125 -2.33 25.62 0.10
N VAL A 126 -1.39 25.00 0.80
CA VAL A 126 -1.66 24.01 1.82
C VAL A 126 -1.84 24.73 3.14
N ASN A 127 -3.05 24.69 3.69
CA ASN A 127 -3.37 25.28 4.98
C ASN A 127 -3.61 24.19 6.01
N ASP A 128 -3.02 24.35 7.19
CA ASP A 128 -3.14 23.40 8.29
C ASP A 128 -3.22 24.16 9.61
N LEU A 129 -4.18 23.80 10.47
CA LEU A 129 -4.42 24.46 11.77
C LEU A 129 -4.52 26.00 11.73
N GLY A 130 -4.91 26.57 10.59
CA GLY A 130 -5.04 28.03 10.39
C GLY A 130 -3.82 28.71 9.76
N ASP A 131 -2.70 27.99 9.60
CA ASP A 131 -1.47 28.52 9.02
C ASP A 131 -1.29 28.05 7.56
N CYS A 132 -0.69 28.91 6.73
CA CYS A 132 -0.23 28.54 5.40
C CYS A 132 1.12 27.82 5.50
N VAL A 133 1.11 26.51 5.31
CA VAL A 133 2.30 25.65 5.43
C VAL A 133 3.15 25.69 4.16
N PHE A 134 2.50 25.76 3.01
CA PHE A 134 3.16 25.83 1.72
C PHE A 134 2.29 26.57 0.72
N ARG A 135 2.91 27.35 -0.15
CA ARG A 135 2.26 28.13 -1.20
C ARG A 135 3.11 28.09 -2.46
N ALA A 136 2.49 27.73 -3.58
CA ALA A 136 3.13 27.69 -4.89
C ALA A 136 2.05 27.73 -5.99
N PRO A 137 2.43 27.95 -7.26
CA PRO A 137 1.55 27.68 -8.40
C PRO A 137 1.06 26.23 -8.42
N LEU A 138 -0.19 25.97 -8.85
CA LEU A 138 -0.76 24.61 -8.86
C LEU A 138 0.10 23.60 -9.63
N ASN A 139 0.71 24.03 -10.74
CA ASN A 139 1.57 23.18 -11.57
C ASN A 139 2.90 22.79 -10.91
N THR A 140 3.20 23.28 -9.71
CA THR A 140 4.34 22.84 -8.89
C THR A 140 3.95 21.68 -7.96
N TYR A 141 2.66 21.49 -7.69
CA TYR A 141 2.18 20.38 -6.87
C TYR A 141 2.05 19.12 -7.69
N ARG A 142 2.68 18.02 -7.27
CA ARG A 142 2.28 16.69 -7.74
C ARG A 142 0.97 16.30 -7.06
N LEU A 143 -0.12 16.28 -7.82
CA LEU A 143 -1.42 15.82 -7.34
C LEU A 143 -1.78 14.47 -7.97
N SER A 144 -1.99 13.47 -7.13
CA SER A 144 -2.55 12.18 -7.52
C SER A 144 -3.78 11.85 -6.70
N VAL A 145 -4.71 11.11 -7.31
CA VAL A 145 -5.89 10.55 -6.65
C VAL A 145 -5.79 9.04 -6.77
N LEU A 146 -5.88 8.37 -5.63
CA LEU A 146 -5.97 6.93 -5.55
C LEU A 146 -7.41 6.53 -5.24
N TRP A 147 -7.96 5.65 -6.07
CA TRP A 147 -9.27 5.05 -5.89
C TRP A 147 -9.13 3.53 -5.79
N LYS A 148 -9.96 2.90 -4.95
CA LYS A 148 -9.98 1.45 -4.75
C LYS A 148 -11.41 0.93 -4.81
N ALA A 149 -11.58 -0.25 -5.41
CA ALA A 149 -12.79 -1.03 -5.30
C ALA A 149 -12.48 -2.52 -5.12
N ASP A 150 -13.33 -3.18 -4.35
CA ASP A 150 -13.36 -4.64 -4.31
C ASP A 150 -13.95 -5.16 -5.62
N VAL A 151 -13.30 -6.15 -6.22
CA VAL A 151 -13.70 -6.74 -7.49
C VAL A 151 -14.27 -8.13 -7.25
N TYR A 152 -15.45 -8.37 -7.79
CA TYR A 152 -16.12 -9.67 -7.79
C TYR A 152 -16.55 -9.99 -9.22
N ALA A 153 -16.50 -11.26 -9.63
CA ALA A 153 -16.95 -11.62 -10.97
C ALA A 153 -18.47 -11.45 -11.10
N THR A 154 -19.23 -11.76 -10.05
CA THR A 154 -20.69 -11.54 -10.00
C THR A 154 -21.19 -11.09 -8.63
N ALA A 155 -22.44 -10.62 -8.57
CA ALA A 155 -23.10 -10.26 -7.32
C ALA A 155 -23.33 -11.50 -6.42
N GLU A 156 -23.65 -12.66 -7.01
CA GLU A 156 -23.82 -13.92 -6.28
C GLU A 156 -22.51 -14.41 -5.69
N GLU A 157 -21.38 -14.22 -6.40
CA GLU A 157 -20.06 -14.48 -5.82
C GLU A 157 -19.82 -13.58 -4.61
N ARG A 158 -20.06 -12.26 -4.74
CA ARG A 158 -19.94 -11.33 -3.62
C ARG A 158 -20.78 -11.77 -2.42
N GLU A 159 -22.04 -12.14 -2.62
CA GLU A 159 -22.91 -12.62 -1.54
C GLU A 159 -22.38 -13.90 -0.88
N ARG A 160 -21.89 -14.85 -1.69
CA ARG A 160 -21.27 -16.08 -1.19
C ARG A 160 -20.02 -15.79 -0.37
N GLN A 161 -19.16 -14.91 -0.86
CA GLN A 161 -17.93 -14.49 -0.18
C GLN A 161 -18.23 -13.78 1.15
N VAL A 162 -19.25 -12.91 1.16
CA VAL A 162 -19.73 -12.25 2.39
C VAL A 162 -20.31 -13.26 3.39
N ALA A 163 -21.04 -14.27 2.91
CA ALA A 163 -21.64 -15.30 3.75
C ALA A 163 -20.62 -16.29 4.35
N ASN A 164 -19.45 -16.43 3.72
CA ASN A 164 -18.37 -17.34 4.14
C ASN A 164 -17.16 -16.59 4.69
N ALA A 165 -17.41 -15.61 5.55
CA ALA A 165 -16.37 -14.84 6.21
C ALA A 165 -15.44 -15.76 7.03
N LEU A 166 -14.13 -15.64 6.80
CA LEU A 166 -13.12 -16.30 7.62
C LEU A 166 -13.20 -15.80 9.07
N SER A 167 -13.24 -16.74 10.00
CA SER A 167 -12.96 -16.50 11.41
C SER A 167 -11.46 -16.53 11.67
N MET A 168 -11.04 -16.07 12.85
CA MET A 168 -9.64 -16.24 13.28
C MET A 168 -9.27 -17.71 13.53
N ASP A 169 -10.25 -18.55 13.85
CA ASP A 169 -10.03 -19.99 14.02
C ASP A 169 -9.77 -20.66 12.66
N ASP A 170 -10.47 -20.23 11.60
CA ASP A 170 -10.19 -20.71 10.23
C ASP A 170 -8.77 -20.32 9.79
N VAL A 171 -8.35 -19.10 10.11
CA VAL A 171 -6.98 -18.62 9.84
C VAL A 171 -5.96 -19.45 10.61
N ALA A 172 -6.20 -19.69 11.90
CA ALA A 172 -5.33 -20.50 12.73
C ALA A 172 -5.22 -21.94 12.23
N GLU A 173 -6.33 -22.54 11.86
CA GLU A 173 -6.38 -23.92 11.38
C GLU A 173 -5.55 -24.08 10.10
N ARG A 174 -5.71 -23.20 9.11
CA ARG A 174 -4.94 -23.25 7.85
C ARG A 174 -3.44 -23.09 8.10
N PHE A 175 -3.02 -22.11 8.90
CA PHE A 175 -1.60 -21.96 9.25
C PHE A 175 -1.08 -23.16 10.05
N ASN A 176 -1.84 -23.68 11.01
CA ASN A 176 -1.43 -24.84 11.81
C ASN A 176 -1.28 -26.12 10.98
N GLN A 177 -2.14 -26.30 9.97
CA GLN A 177 -2.04 -27.40 9.02
C GLN A 177 -0.76 -27.28 8.17
N ASP A 178 -0.49 -26.10 7.60
CA ASP A 178 0.73 -25.86 6.82
C ASP A 178 2.00 -26.01 7.67
N LEU A 179 2.05 -25.38 8.86
CA LEU A 179 3.16 -25.50 9.80
C LEU A 179 3.44 -26.95 10.21
N ALA A 180 2.40 -27.74 10.48
CA ALA A 180 2.55 -29.16 10.78
C ALA A 180 3.08 -29.94 9.59
N GLY A 181 2.59 -29.65 8.37
CA GLY A 181 3.10 -30.22 7.13
C GLY A 181 4.58 -29.90 6.87
N ARG A 182 5.07 -28.76 7.39
CA ARG A 182 6.47 -28.33 7.35
C ARG A 182 7.30 -28.78 8.55
N GLY A 183 6.72 -29.54 9.48
CA GLY A 183 7.41 -30.08 10.65
C GLY A 183 7.70 -29.06 11.77
N SER A 184 7.04 -27.90 11.77
CA SER A 184 7.16 -26.92 12.85
C SER A 184 6.40 -27.39 14.10
N SER A 185 7.01 -27.20 15.28
CA SER A 185 6.35 -27.43 16.57
C SER A 185 5.54 -26.22 17.06
N VAL A 186 5.71 -25.05 16.43
CA VAL A 186 4.97 -23.84 16.78
C VAL A 186 3.51 -23.99 16.34
N ARG A 187 2.60 -23.50 17.18
CA ARG A 187 1.18 -23.42 16.86
C ARG A 187 0.75 -21.98 16.75
N PHE A 188 0.02 -21.68 15.68
CA PHE A 188 -0.71 -20.44 15.55
C PHE A 188 -1.88 -20.45 16.53
N ASP A 189 -1.83 -19.54 17.50
CA ASP A 189 -2.89 -19.28 18.46
C ASP A 189 -3.39 -17.83 18.29
N PRO A 190 -4.65 -17.60 17.88
CA PRO A 190 -5.24 -16.27 17.78
C PRO A 190 -5.17 -15.43 19.06
N ALA A 191 -5.00 -16.03 20.23
CA ALA A 191 -4.81 -15.30 21.48
C ALA A 191 -3.41 -14.64 21.59
N ASN A 192 -2.43 -15.12 20.82
CA ASN A 192 -1.02 -14.74 20.92
C ASN A 192 -0.51 -13.93 19.72
N LEU A 193 -1.38 -13.16 19.04
CA LEU A 193 -0.97 -12.37 17.85
C LEU A 193 0.10 -11.30 18.11
N ASN A 194 0.38 -10.99 19.37
CA ASN A 194 1.44 -10.06 19.77
C ASN A 194 2.76 -10.77 20.10
N ASP A 195 2.80 -12.11 20.04
CA ASP A 195 4.00 -12.90 20.27
C ASP A 195 4.99 -12.76 19.10
N PRO A 196 6.20 -12.20 19.33
CA PRO A 196 7.22 -12.08 18.29
C PRO A 196 7.69 -13.42 17.75
N GLU A 197 7.69 -14.49 18.54
CA GLU A 197 8.14 -15.82 18.10
C GLU A 197 7.15 -16.43 17.10
N LEU A 198 5.85 -16.32 17.38
CA LEU A 198 4.80 -16.71 16.44
C LEU A 198 4.95 -15.96 15.12
N ARG A 199 5.05 -14.63 15.19
CA ARG A 199 5.21 -13.79 14.00
C ARG A 199 6.46 -14.19 13.19
N ALA A 200 7.61 -14.29 13.84
CA ALA A 200 8.87 -14.64 13.19
C ALA A 200 8.81 -16.03 12.54
N THR A 201 8.12 -17.00 13.17
CA THR A 201 7.94 -18.33 12.60
C THR A 201 7.09 -18.30 11.34
N ILE A 202 5.97 -17.57 11.35
CA ILE A 202 5.11 -17.41 10.18
C ILE A 202 5.86 -16.72 9.04
N GLU A 203 6.55 -15.61 9.34
CA GLU A 203 7.37 -14.87 8.35
C GLU A 203 8.54 -15.71 7.82
N HIS A 204 9.07 -16.65 8.61
CA HIS A 204 10.11 -17.58 8.15
C HIS A 204 9.60 -18.57 7.09
N PHE A 205 8.40 -19.12 7.29
CA PHE A 205 7.81 -20.08 6.35
C PHE A 205 7.12 -19.44 5.16
N HIS A 206 6.66 -18.19 5.33
CA HIS A 206 5.99 -17.39 4.31
C HIS A 206 6.65 -16.01 4.24
N PRO A 207 7.91 -15.95 3.76
CA PRO A 207 8.60 -14.68 3.63
C PRO A 207 7.88 -13.82 2.60
N GLU A 208 7.80 -12.54 2.90
CA GLU A 208 7.42 -11.56 1.91
C GLU A 208 8.55 -11.39 0.89
N ASP A 209 8.15 -11.27 -0.38
CA ASP A 209 9.08 -11.00 -1.47
C ASP A 209 9.73 -9.60 -1.35
N VAL A 210 10.93 -9.46 -1.88
CA VAL A 210 11.66 -8.18 -1.91
C VAL A 210 11.82 -7.73 -3.36
N PRO A 211 11.27 -6.56 -3.76
CA PRO A 211 11.36 -6.08 -5.13
C PRO A 211 12.80 -5.74 -5.54
N VAL A 212 13.27 -6.33 -6.64
CA VAL A 212 14.59 -6.04 -7.21
C VAL A 212 14.62 -4.62 -7.78
N GLY A 213 15.74 -3.94 -7.59
CA GLY A 213 15.92 -2.57 -8.09
C GLY A 213 15.06 -1.52 -7.39
N ALA A 214 14.42 -1.84 -6.27
CA ALA A 214 13.70 -0.86 -5.46
C ALA A 214 14.63 0.28 -5.03
N LEU A 215 14.12 1.50 -5.10
CA LEU A 215 14.83 2.69 -4.66
C LEU A 215 15.08 2.62 -3.15
N ARG A 216 16.19 3.21 -2.69
CA ARG A 216 16.45 3.32 -1.26
C ARG A 216 15.34 4.14 -0.60
N SER A 217 14.63 3.51 0.33
CA SER A 217 13.61 4.19 1.12
C SER A 217 14.25 5.18 2.10
N VAL A 218 13.68 6.37 2.20
CA VAL A 218 14.02 7.35 3.25
C VAL A 218 13.70 6.86 4.67
N PHE A 219 12.93 5.77 4.80
CA PHE A 219 12.59 5.13 6.07
C PHE A 219 13.47 3.91 6.41
N ALA A 220 14.38 3.51 5.52
CA ALA A 220 15.34 2.45 5.82
C ALA A 220 16.33 2.97 6.86
N SER A 221 16.44 2.29 8.01
CA SER A 221 17.48 2.56 8.99
C SER A 221 18.86 2.45 8.32
N SER A 222 19.67 3.50 8.49
CA SER A 222 21.05 3.60 8.03
C SER A 222 21.95 2.52 8.59
#